data_AF-X0T3X5-F1
#
_entry.id   AF-X0T3X5-F1
#
_cell.length_a   1.000
_cell.length_b   1.000
_cell.length_c   1.000
_cell.angle_alpha   90.00
_cell.angle_beta   90.00
_cell.angle_gamma   90.00
#
_symmetry.space_group_name_H-M   'P 1'
#
loop_
_entity.id
_entity.type
_entity.pdbx_description
1 polymer ?
#
loop_
_entity_poly.entity_id
_entity_poly.type
_entity_poly.pdbx_seq_one_letter_code
_entity_poly.pdbx_strand_id
1 'polypeptide(L)'
;METNEIIWQYVPSPVFSMLSLHIAGAERLVNGNTLICEGESGRVFEVTPDCEICWEWNSPFVHEFKSVDVVMLFRAHRYAGDSPELKGRKLDPEVYAAINRQWGLDK
;
A
#
# COMPACT_ATOMS: atom_id res chain seq x y z
N MET A 1 30.69 11.97 5.10
CA MET A 1 30.35 12.49 3.76
C MET A 1 29.19 11.67 3.24
N GLU A 2 28.11 12.31 2.81
CA GLU A 2 27.02 11.65 2.08
C GLU A 2 27.46 11.47 0.63
N THR A 3 27.41 10.24 0.12
CA THR A 3 27.96 9.88 -1.21
C THR A 3 26.94 10.00 -2.35
N ASN A 4 25.65 10.27 -2.02
CA ASN A 4 24.51 10.17 -2.96
C ASN A 4 24.43 8.83 -3.71
N GLU A 5 25.02 7.78 -3.14
CA GLU A 5 24.98 6.44 -3.70
C GLU A 5 23.60 5.83 -3.50
N ILE A 6 23.06 5.22 -4.56
CA ILE A 6 21.84 4.42 -4.48
C ILE A 6 22.20 3.09 -3.80
N ILE A 7 21.92 2.99 -2.50
CA ILE A 7 22.19 1.77 -1.72
C ILE A 7 21.08 0.73 -1.83
N TRP A 8 19.92 1.09 -2.37
CA TRP A 8 18.79 0.20 -2.57
C TRP A 8 17.85 0.73 -3.65
N GLN A 9 17.33 -0.17 -4.48
CA GLN A 9 16.32 0.13 -5.49
C GLN A 9 15.41 -1.08 -5.69
N TYR A 10 14.10 -0.84 -5.71
CA TYR A 10 13.14 -1.80 -6.21
C TYR A 10 12.78 -1.47 -7.66
N VAL A 11 12.96 -2.43 -8.56
CA VAL A 11 12.58 -2.32 -9.97
C VAL A 11 11.60 -3.45 -10.27
N PRO A 12 10.34 -3.13 -10.63
CA PRO A 12 9.37 -4.17 -10.94
C PRO A 12 9.74 -4.90 -12.23
N SER A 13 9.26 -6.12 -12.37
CA SER A 13 9.34 -6.88 -13.62
C SER A 13 7.92 -7.23 -14.07
N PRO A 14 7.47 -6.77 -15.26
CA PRO A 14 8.18 -5.90 -16.21
C PRO A 14 8.34 -4.45 -15.70
N VAL A 15 9.28 -3.69 -16.26
CA VAL A 15 9.72 -2.36 -15.75
C VAL A 15 8.58 -1.33 -15.57
N PHE A 16 7.51 -1.42 -16.37
CA PHE A 16 6.37 -0.50 -16.29
C PHE A 16 5.14 -1.06 -15.55
N SER A 17 5.25 -2.22 -14.89
CA SER A 17 4.11 -2.82 -14.19
C SER A 17 3.69 -2.10 -12.91
N MET A 18 4.42 -1.05 -12.50
CA MET A 18 4.14 -0.24 -11.32
C MET A 18 4.13 1.26 -11.65
N LEU A 19 3.74 1.63 -12.88
CA LEU A 19 3.68 3.03 -13.29
C LEU A 19 2.50 3.74 -12.61
N SER A 20 2.79 4.81 -11.87
CA SER A 20 1.79 5.75 -11.38
C SER A 20 2.31 7.17 -11.56
N LEU A 21 1.62 7.97 -12.36
CA LEU A 21 2.12 9.26 -12.87
C LEU A 21 1.93 10.43 -11.89
N HIS A 22 1.05 10.27 -10.89
CA HIS A 22 0.64 11.40 -10.05
C HIS A 22 0.37 11.07 -8.58
N ILE A 23 0.30 9.78 -8.20
CA ILE A 23 -0.02 9.33 -6.84
C ILE A 23 0.75 8.05 -6.48
N ALA A 24 1.62 8.11 -5.49
CA ALA A 24 2.40 6.95 -5.04
C ALA A 24 3.05 7.21 -3.68
N GLY A 25 3.69 6.18 -3.13
CA GLY A 25 4.54 6.31 -1.96
C GLY A 25 5.45 5.12 -1.76
N ALA A 26 6.54 5.32 -1.03
CA ALA A 26 7.40 4.27 -0.51
C ALA A 26 7.86 4.66 0.90
N GLU A 27 7.76 3.74 1.85
CA GLU A 27 8.11 3.96 3.25
C GLU A 27 8.92 2.78 3.78
N ARG A 28 10.12 3.06 4.31
CA ARG A 28 10.90 2.04 5.02
C ARG A 28 10.30 1.81 6.40
N LEU A 29 9.97 0.56 6.69
CA LEU A 29 9.41 0.12 7.96
C LEU A 29 10.52 -0.23 8.97
N VAL A 30 10.17 -0.27 10.26
CA VAL A 30 11.10 -0.62 11.37
C VAL A 30 11.72 -2.00 11.22
N ASN A 31 11.01 -2.96 10.59
CA ASN A 31 11.53 -4.31 10.34
C ASN A 31 12.53 -4.36 9.16
N GLY A 32 12.79 -3.25 8.48
CA GLY A 32 13.66 -3.17 7.31
C GLY A 32 12.95 -3.35 5.97
N ASN A 33 11.68 -3.77 5.95
CA ASN A 33 10.90 -3.88 4.72
C ASN A 33 10.49 -2.50 4.18
N THR A 34 10.11 -2.43 2.91
CA THR A 34 9.53 -1.21 2.31
C THR A 34 8.05 -1.43 2.01
N LEU A 35 7.18 -0.60 2.56
CA LEU A 35 5.80 -0.48 2.10
C LEU A 35 5.76 0.41 0.85
N ILE A 36 5.14 -0.06 -0.22
CA ILE A 36 5.00 0.65 -1.48
C ILE A 36 3.51 0.84 -1.78
N CYS A 37 3.13 2.07 -2.14
CA CYS A 37 1.80 2.43 -2.60
C CYS A 37 1.85 2.70 -4.10
N GLU A 38 1.29 1.79 -4.88
CA GLU A 38 1.09 1.91 -6.32
C GLU A 38 -0.27 2.58 -6.57
N GLY A 39 -0.26 3.91 -6.56
CA GLY A 39 -1.49 4.68 -6.35
C GLY A 39 -2.52 4.55 -7.48
N GLU A 40 -2.11 4.54 -8.75
CA GLU A 40 -3.04 4.46 -9.88
C GLU A 40 -3.78 3.12 -9.97
N SER A 41 -3.10 2.00 -9.68
CA SER A 41 -3.70 0.67 -9.69
C SER A 41 -4.39 0.31 -8.37
N GLY A 42 -4.29 1.16 -7.35
CA GLY A 42 -4.92 0.91 -6.05
C GLY A 42 -4.28 -0.23 -5.26
N ARG A 43 -3.01 -0.54 -5.53
CA ARG A 43 -2.27 -1.64 -4.91
C ARG A 43 -1.30 -1.12 -3.86
N VAL A 44 -1.23 -1.81 -2.73
CA VAL A 44 -0.26 -1.55 -1.66
C VAL A 44 0.43 -2.86 -1.36
N PHE A 45 1.76 -2.87 -1.33
CA PHE A 45 2.52 -4.09 -1.10
C PHE A 45 3.78 -3.82 -0.30
N GLU A 46 4.28 -4.86 0.37
CA GLU A 46 5.47 -4.79 1.21
C GLU A 46 6.56 -5.67 0.62
N VAL A 47 7.76 -5.10 0.45
CA VAL A 47 8.93 -5.82 -0.05
C VAL A 47 10.01 -5.96 1.01
N THR A 48 10.67 -7.12 1.02
CA THR A 48 11.87 -7.35 1.84
C THR A 48 13.05 -6.51 1.34
N PRO A 49 14.15 -6.37 2.11
CA PRO A 49 15.39 -5.76 1.60
C PRO A 49 15.90 -6.41 0.31
N ASP A 50 15.65 -7.71 0.12
CA ASP A 50 16.01 -8.50 -1.06
C ASP A 50 15.01 -8.35 -2.23
N CYS A 51 14.09 -7.39 -2.14
CA CYS A 51 13.10 -7.07 -3.17
C CYS A 51 12.04 -8.16 -3.41
N GLU A 52 11.79 -9.03 -2.43
CA GLU A 52 10.72 -10.03 -2.47
C GLU A 52 9.42 -9.46 -1.92
N ILE A 53 8.30 -9.64 -2.62
CA ILE A 53 6.97 -9.24 -2.10
C ILE A 53 6.57 -10.22 -1.00
N CYS A 54 6.43 -9.73 0.23
CA CYS A 54 6.07 -10.53 1.40
C CYS A 54 4.63 -10.30 1.88
N TRP A 55 3.98 -9.23 1.41
CA TRP A 55 2.58 -8.94 1.66
C TRP A 55 2.02 -8.06 0.54
N GLU A 56 0.74 -8.20 0.23
CA GLU A 56 0.05 -7.42 -0.79
C GLU A 56 -1.42 -7.22 -0.42
N TRP A 57 -1.94 -6.05 -0.75
CA TRP A 57 -3.35 -5.71 -0.69
C TRP A 57 -3.76 -4.88 -1.90
N ASN A 58 -4.94 -5.17 -2.43
CA ASN A 58 -5.54 -4.45 -3.55
C ASN A 58 -6.83 -3.78 -3.05
N SER A 59 -7.02 -2.49 -3.36
CA SER A 59 -8.20 -1.74 -2.93
C SER A 59 -9.48 -2.35 -3.51
N PRO A 60 -10.48 -2.70 -2.68
CA PRO A 60 -11.78 -3.13 -3.15
C PRO A 60 -12.71 -1.94 -3.49
N PHE A 61 -12.26 -0.71 -3.27
CA PHE A 61 -13.09 0.49 -3.40
C PHE A 61 -12.96 1.08 -4.79
N VAL A 62 -14.09 1.14 -5.50
CA VAL A 62 -14.21 1.74 -6.83
C VAL A 62 -14.91 3.09 -6.68
N HIS A 63 -14.37 4.09 -7.37
CA HIS A 63 -14.87 5.46 -7.36
C HIS A 63 -14.99 5.98 -8.80
N GLU A 64 -15.99 6.81 -9.08
CA GLU A 64 -16.08 7.47 -10.38
C GLU A 64 -15.14 8.69 -10.40
N PHE A 65 -14.28 8.76 -11.41
CA PHE A 65 -13.47 9.93 -11.71
C PHE A 65 -13.56 10.24 -13.21
N LYS A 66 -14.12 11.42 -13.55
CA LYS A 66 -14.34 11.83 -14.95
C LYS A 66 -15.09 10.78 -15.77
N SER A 67 -16.17 10.22 -15.21
CA SER A 67 -16.99 9.17 -15.84
C SER A 67 -16.25 7.85 -16.10
N VAL A 68 -15.15 7.59 -15.40
CA VAL A 68 -14.41 6.33 -15.43
C VAL A 68 -14.31 5.78 -14.01
N ASP A 69 -14.57 4.49 -13.86
CA ASP A 69 -14.35 3.79 -12.60
C ASP A 69 -12.86 3.62 -12.32
N VAL A 70 -12.42 4.06 -11.15
CA VAL A 70 -11.02 4.01 -10.71
C VAL A 70 -10.91 3.45 -9.29
N VAL A 71 -9.74 2.87 -8.99
CA VAL A 71 -9.40 2.31 -7.67
C VAL A 71 -8.29 3.10 -6.97
N MET A 72 -8.05 4.32 -7.43
CA MET A 72 -6.88 5.13 -7.12
C MET A 72 -6.70 5.39 -5.62
N LEU A 73 -5.46 5.23 -5.13
CA LEU A 73 -5.04 5.53 -3.76
C LEU A 73 -3.97 6.63 -3.75
N PHE A 74 -4.17 7.64 -2.91
CA PHE A 74 -3.20 8.73 -2.80
C PHE A 74 -1.90 8.31 -2.09
N ARG A 75 -2.03 7.69 -0.90
CA ARG A 75 -0.91 7.26 -0.07
C ARG A 75 -1.36 6.17 0.92
N ALA A 76 -0.42 5.30 1.29
CA ALA A 76 -0.60 4.31 2.35
C ALA A 76 0.51 4.47 3.41
N HIS A 77 0.14 4.20 4.67
CA HIS A 77 1.04 4.19 5.82
C HIS A 77 0.77 2.93 6.64
N ARG A 78 1.80 2.42 7.31
CA ARG A 78 1.65 1.30 8.24
C ARG A 78 1.73 1.81 9.67
N TYR A 79 0.72 1.46 10.45
CA TYR A 79 0.68 1.75 11.88
C TYR A 79 0.68 0.45 12.68
N ALA A 80 1.37 0.45 13.82
CA ALA A 80 1.21 -0.60 14.81
C ALA A 80 -0.20 -0.54 15.41
N GLY A 81 -0.73 -1.68 15.87
CA GLY A 81 -2.10 -1.73 16.41
C GLY A 81 -2.31 -0.85 17.65
N ASP A 82 -1.24 -0.59 18.40
CA ASP A 82 -1.22 0.27 19.59
C ASP A 82 -0.69 1.68 19.31
N SER A 83 -0.52 2.06 18.04
CA SER A 83 0.09 3.34 17.70
C SER A 83 -0.76 4.54 18.13
N PRO A 84 -0.14 5.69 18.48
CA PRO A 84 -0.86 6.91 18.84
C PRO A 84 -1.82 7.40 17.75
N GLU A 85 -1.52 7.14 16.47
CA GLU A 85 -2.32 7.54 15.32
C GLU A 85 -3.70 6.84 15.29
N LEU A 86 -3.80 5.66 15.89
CA LEU A 86 -5.04 4.89 16.00
C LEU A 86 -5.81 5.16 17.31
N LYS A 87 -5.17 5.82 18.30
CA LYS A 87 -5.78 6.05 19.61
C LYS A 87 -7.10 6.82 19.52
N GLY A 88 -8.16 6.24 20.09
CA GLY A 88 -9.50 6.84 20.11
C GLY A 88 -10.28 6.72 18.79
N ARG A 89 -9.71 6.10 17.76
CA ARG A 89 -10.44 5.79 16.52
C ARG A 89 -11.29 4.53 16.74
N LYS A 90 -12.56 4.59 16.35
CA LYS A 90 -13.41 3.40 16.29
C LYS A 90 -13.08 2.63 15.01
N LEU A 91 -12.41 1.49 15.13
CA LEU A 91 -12.17 0.55 14.04
C LEU A 91 -13.26 -0.53 14.13
N ASP A 92 -14.26 -0.44 13.25
CA ASP A 92 -15.41 -1.34 13.25
C ASP A 92 -15.42 -2.17 11.96
N PRO A 93 -14.93 -3.43 11.99
CA PRO A 93 -14.86 -4.26 10.80
C PRO A 93 -16.25 -4.63 10.27
N GLU A 94 -17.30 -4.52 11.08
CA GLU A 94 -18.67 -4.88 10.68
C GLU A 94 -19.23 -3.92 9.63
N VAL A 95 -18.75 -2.67 9.60
CA VAL A 95 -19.13 -1.68 8.56
C VAL A 95 -18.84 -2.20 7.15
N TYR A 96 -17.80 -3.04 7.01
CA TYR A 96 -17.38 -3.65 5.75
C TYR A 96 -17.44 -5.18 5.79
N ALA A 97 -18.27 -5.78 6.64
CA ALA A 97 -18.32 -7.25 6.84
C ALA A 97 -18.44 -8.04 5.54
N ALA A 98 -19.30 -7.59 4.61
CA ALA A 98 -19.48 -8.25 3.31
C ALA A 98 -18.21 -8.22 2.46
N ILE A 99 -17.53 -7.07 2.41
CA ILE A 99 -16.27 -6.90 1.68
C ILE A 99 -15.17 -7.72 2.36
N ASN A 100 -15.06 -7.64 3.69
CA ASN A 100 -14.07 -8.39 4.45
C ASN A 100 -14.19 -9.89 4.19
N ARG A 101 -15.42 -10.44 4.18
CA ARG A 101 -15.67 -11.85 3.83
C ARG A 101 -15.32 -12.18 2.39
N GLN A 102 -15.71 -11.34 1.44
CA GLN A 102 -15.39 -11.53 0.02
C GLN A 102 -13.86 -11.61 -0.20
N TRP A 103 -13.09 -10.88 0.61
CA TRP A 103 -11.63 -10.81 0.51
C TRP A 103 -10.89 -11.67 1.54
N GLY A 104 -11.61 -12.48 2.34
CA GLY A 104 -11.02 -13.38 3.34
C GLY A 104 -10.28 -12.68 4.49
N LEU A 105 -10.71 -11.45 4.82
CA LEU A 105 -10.15 -10.59 5.88
C LEU A 105 -10.86 -10.75 7.23
N ASP A 106 -11.85 -11.64 7.33
CA ASP A 106 -12.71 -11.89 8.49
C ASP A 106 -12.18 -12.98 9.45
N LYS A 107 -10.86 -13.19 9.50
CA LYS A 107 -10.21 -14.21 10.34
C LYS A 107 -9.98 -13.79 11.78
#